data_AF-A0A0S7Y3X2-F1
#
_entry.id   AF-A0A0S7Y3X2-F1
#
_cell.length_a   1.000
_cell.length_b   1.000
_cell.length_c   1.000
_cell.angle_alpha   90.00
_cell.angle_beta   90.00
_cell.angle_gamma   90.00
#
_symmetry.space_group_name_H-M   'P 1'
#
loop_
_entity.id
_entity.type
_entity.pdbx_description
1 polymer ?
#
loop_
_entity_poly.entity_id
_entity_poly.type
_entity_poly.pdbx_seq_one_letter_code
_entity_poly.pdbx_strand_id
1 'polypeptide(L)' 'MHKAMKGILDLFIILAAISIILGIISRILLTPFPFGIEAQAYLQFSHAMLLFAIAIGIRELLRDKGK' A
#
# COMPACT_ATOMS: atom_id res chain seq x y z
N MET A 1 4.94 5.19 -19.43
CA MET A 1 3.95 5.35 -18.34
C MET A 1 3.05 6.55 -18.63
N HIS A 2 1.74 6.35 -18.70
CA HIS A 2 0.80 7.48 -18.69
C HIS A 2 0.98 8.22 -17.35
N LYS A 3 1.19 9.56 -17.35
CA LYS A 3 1.47 10.34 -16.11
C LYS A 3 0.48 10.02 -14.98
N ALA A 4 -0.79 9.78 -15.33
CA ALA A 4 -1.85 9.39 -14.39
C ALA A 4 -1.59 8.04 -13.69
N MET A 5 -1.11 7.02 -14.42
CA MET A 5 -0.88 5.67 -13.86
C MET A 5 0.27 5.68 -12.86
N LYS A 6 1.32 6.46 -13.14
CA LYS A 6 2.46 6.61 -12.24
C LYS A 6 2.04 7.25 -10.91
N GLY A 7 1.22 8.30 -10.97
CA GLY A 7 0.69 8.95 -9.77
C GLY A 7 -0.18 8.03 -8.90
N ILE A 8 -0.99 7.16 -9.52
CA ILE A 8 -1.79 6.18 -8.77
C ILE A 8 -0.89 5.13 -8.09
N LEU A 9 0.15 4.67 -8.77
CA LEU A 9 1.09 3.68 -8.23
C LEU A 9 1.90 4.25 -7.06
N ASP A 10 2.40 5.49 -7.21
CA ASP A 10 3.09 6.21 -6.14
C ASP A 10 2.16 6.44 -4.94
N LEU A 11 0.88 6.77 -5.17
CA LEU A 11 -0.11 6.92 -4.10
C LEU A 11 -0.32 5.60 -3.33
N PHE A 12 -0.46 4.47 -4.02
CA PHE A 12 -0.62 3.17 -3.36
C PHE A 12 0.61 2.80 -2.51
N ILE A 13 1.81 3.08 -3.01
CA ILE A 13 3.05 2.84 -2.26
C ILE A 13 3.12 3.74 -1.01
N ILE A 14 2.78 5.03 -1.14
CA ILE A 14 2.77 5.96 -0.02
C ILE A 14 1.74 5.54 1.04
N LEU A 15 0.51 5.19 0.63
CA LEU A 15 -0.53 4.74 1.55
C LEU A 15 -0.15 3.43 2.24
N ALA A 16 0.48 2.50 1.52
CA ALA A 16 1.03 1.28 2.12
C ALA A 16 2.09 1.60 3.18
N ALA A 17 3.03 2.48 2.87
CA ALA A 17 4.09 2.88 3.80
C ALA A 17 3.53 3.54 5.07
N ILE A 18 2.58 4.47 4.93
CA ILE A 18 1.91 5.11 6.08
C ILE A 18 1.18 4.06 6.92
N SER A 19 0.46 3.14 6.29
CA SER A 19 -0.29 2.10 7.01
C SER A 19 0.64 1.13 7.75
N ILE A 20 1.81 0.79 7.19
CA ILE A 20 2.82 -0.01 7.89
C ILE A 20 3.32 0.73 9.13
N ILE A 21 3.63 2.03 9.01
CA ILE A 21 4.08 2.85 10.13
C ILE A 21 3.02 2.87 11.24
N LEU A 22 1.75 3.11 10.90
CA LEU A 22 0.65 3.09 11.86
C LEU A 22 0.47 1.72 12.53
N GLY A 23 0.54 0.63 11.75
CA GLY A 23 0.46 -0.73 12.29
C GLY A 23 1.61 -1.06 13.25
N ILE A 24 2.83 -0.61 12.94
CA ILE A 24 3.99 -0.76 13.84
C ILE A 24 3.78 0.04 15.13
N ILE A 25 3.34 1.30 15.02
CA ILE A 25 3.07 2.14 16.19
C ILE A 25 1.98 1.53 17.07
N SER A 26 0.87 1.08 16.48
CA SER A 26 -0.23 0.39 17.19
C SER A 26 0.26 -0.85 17.93
N ARG A 27 1.15 -1.64 17.29
CA ARG A 27 1.75 -2.83 17.89
C ARG A 27 2.71 -2.51 19.04
N ILE A 28 3.48 -1.42 18.93
CA ILE A 28 4.42 -0.97 19.98
C ILE A 28 3.64 -0.44 21.20
N LEU A 29 2.56 0.30 20.96
CA LEU A 29 1.73 0.87 22.03
C LEU A 29 0.89 -0.19 22.75
N LEU A 30 0.74 -1.40 22.20
CA LEU A 30 -0.15 -2.47 22.70
C LEU A 30 -1.60 -2.01 22.92
N THR A 31 -1.97 -0.91 22.28
CA THR A 31 -3.30 -0.30 22.35
C THR A 31 -3.72 0.07 20.95
N PRO A 32 -5.01 -0.09 20.61
CA PRO A 32 -5.48 0.17 19.26
C PRO A 32 -5.36 1.67 18.93
N PHE A 33 -4.49 1.97 17.97
CA PHE A 33 -4.05 3.33 17.66
C PHE A 33 -3.81 3.51 16.15
N PRO A 34 -4.19 4.66 15.56
CA PRO A 34 -5.18 5.65 16.01
C PRO A 34 -6.64 5.18 15.78
N PHE A 35 -7.62 5.82 16.44
CA PHE A 35 -9.07 5.56 16.29
C PHE A 35 -9.59 4.17 16.70
N GLY A 36 -8.89 3.43 17.57
CA GLY A 36 -9.38 2.12 18.01
C GLY A 36 -9.22 1.02 16.96
N ILE A 37 -8.37 1.24 15.95
CA ILE A 37 -8.06 0.24 14.94
C ILE A 37 -6.90 -0.67 15.43
N GLU A 38 -7.21 -1.94 15.67
CA GLU A 38 -6.65 -3.04 14.87
C GLU A 38 -5.20 -2.93 14.35
N ALA A 39 -4.14 -3.22 15.12
CA ALA A 39 -2.78 -3.32 14.52
C ALA A 39 -2.74 -4.28 13.31
N GLN A 40 -3.51 -5.37 13.38
CA GLN A 40 -3.70 -6.33 12.30
C GLN A 40 -4.40 -5.72 11.08
N ALA A 41 -5.38 -4.83 11.27
CA ALA A 41 -6.09 -4.19 10.17
C ALA A 41 -5.17 -3.29 9.34
N TYR A 42 -4.26 -2.55 10.00
CA TYR A 42 -3.23 -1.76 9.30
C TYR A 42 -2.28 -2.61 8.47
N LEU A 43 -1.89 -3.78 8.97
CA LEU A 43 -1.04 -4.72 8.21
C LEU A 43 -1.79 -5.31 7.00
N GLN A 44 -3.05 -5.72 7.19
CA GLN A 44 -3.87 -6.24 6.10
C GLN A 44 -4.13 -5.18 5.01
N PHE A 45 -4.41 -3.94 5.40
CA PHE A 45 -4.56 -2.82 4.47
C PHE A 45 -3.27 -2.56 3.70
N SER A 46 -2.12 -2.53 4.39
CA SER A 46 -0.80 -2.36 3.76
C SER A 46 -0.52 -3.45 2.72
N HIS A 47 -0.80 -4.72 3.05
CA HIS A 47 -0.65 -5.82 2.12
C HIS A 47 -1.55 -5.65 0.88
N ALA A 48 -2.81 -5.24 1.05
CA ALA A 48 -3.70 -4.98 -0.07
C ALA A 48 -3.15 -3.88 -0.98
N MET A 49 -2.69 -2.75 -0.41
CA MET A 49 -2.12 -1.64 -1.16
C MET A 49 -0.84 -2.05 -1.93
N LEU A 50 0.05 -2.83 -1.31
CA LEU A 50 1.24 -3.37 -1.98
C LEU A 50 0.88 -4.34 -3.11
N LEU A 51 -0.11 -5.23 -2.90
CA LEU A 51 -0.59 -6.13 -3.95
C LEU A 51 -1.17 -5.36 -5.13
N PHE A 52 -1.93 -4.29 -4.88
CA PHE A 52 -2.43 -3.41 -5.95
C PHE A 52 -1.28 -2.71 -6.69
N ALA A 53 -0.29 -2.18 -5.97
CA ALA A 53 0.88 -1.56 -6.58
C ALA A 53 1.65 -2.55 -7.48
N ILE A 54 1.86 -3.78 -7.00
CA ILE A 54 2.51 -4.86 -7.76
C ILE A 54 1.67 -5.24 -8.98
N ALA A 55 0.36 -5.44 -8.83
CA ALA A 55 -0.52 -5.83 -9.94
C ALA A 55 -0.53 -4.77 -11.06
N ILE A 56 -0.60 -3.49 -10.69
CA ILE A 56 -0.52 -2.38 -11.66
C ILE A 56 0.86 -2.33 -12.31
N GLY A 57 1.94 -2.49 -11.52
CA GLY A 57 3.31 -2.54 -12.03
C GLY A 57 3.55 -3.67 -13.04
N ILE A 58 3.07 -4.88 -12.73
CA ILE A 58 3.15 -6.04 -13.63
C ILE A 58 2.33 -5.78 -14.90
N ARG A 59 1.11 -5.24 -14.77
CA ARG A 59 0.27 -4.91 -15.93
C ARG A 59 0.97 -3.93 -16.88
N GLU A 60 1.63 -2.90 -16.35
CA GLU A 60 2.40 -1.96 -17.15
C GLU A 60 3.62 -2.63 -17.81
N LEU A 61 4.34 -3.51 -17.08
CA LEU A 61 5.49 -4.24 -17.62
C LEU A 61 5.10 -5.19 -18.77
N LEU A 62 3.97 -5.89 -18.64
CA LEU A 62 3.41 -6.73 -19.70
C LEU A 62 2.95 -5.90 -20.91
N ARG A 63 2.37 -4.72 -20.66
CA ARG A 63 1.93 -3.79 -21.72
C ARG A 63 3.11 -3.17 -22.47
N ASP A 64 4.25 -2.99 -21.81
CA ASP A 64 5.49 -2.50 -22.43
C ASP A 64 6.17 -3.59 -23.26
N LYS A 65 6.15 -4.85 -22.81
CA LYS A 65 6.64 -6.01 -23.58
C LYS A 65 5.74 -6.41 -24.76
N GLY A 66 4.46 -6.05 -24.72
CA GLY A 66 3.49 -6.34 -25.78
C GLY A 66 3.49 -5.32 -26.93
N LYS A 67 4.38 -4.32 -26.89
CA LYS A 67 4.67 -3.38 -27.97
C LYS A 67 6.03 -3.68 -28.59
#